data_AF-A0A969T802-F1
#
_entry.id   AF-A0A969T802-F1
#
_cell.length_a   1.000
_cell.length_b   1.000
_cell.length_c   1.000
_cell.angle_alpha   90.00
_cell.angle_beta   90.00
_cell.angle_gamma   90.00
#
_symmetry.space_group_name_H-M   'P 1'
#
loop_
_entity.id
_entity.type
_entity.pdbx_description
1 polymer ?
#
loop_
_entity_poly.entity_id
_entity_poly.type
_entity_poly.pdbx_seq_one_letter_code
_entity_poly.pdbx_strand_id
1 'polypeptide(L)'
;MNNKQAILDFLKDLSINNSKEWMDDNRNRYTFAKDAWLELVQQILTMLSKRDNSYFNNFIPKDCISRITNNRMYNPNLPVYKDFFTFSIMDKKDGFPHCTFLLAEKIRLLAVVIIIQTKKP
;
A
#
# COMPACT_ATOMS: atom_id res chain seq x y z
N MET A 1 8.98 16.23 9.87
CA MET A 1 8.78 14.80 10.23
C MET A 1 9.09 13.98 8.98
N ASN A 2 9.80 12.85 9.09
CA ASN A 2 10.08 12.00 7.92
C ASN A 2 8.78 11.30 7.49
N ASN A 3 8.34 11.47 6.25
CA ASN A 3 7.08 10.91 5.71
C ASN A 3 6.99 9.39 5.91
N LYS A 4 8.12 8.67 5.81
CA LYS A 4 8.18 7.23 6.09
C LYS A 4 7.93 6.90 7.57
N GLN A 5 8.50 7.69 8.47
CA GLN A 5 8.35 7.46 9.92
C GLN A 5 6.89 7.65 10.35
N ALA A 6 6.22 8.68 9.81
CA ALA A 6 4.81 8.93 10.09
C ALA A 6 3.90 7.76 9.68
N ILE A 7 4.19 7.12 8.53
CA ILE A 7 3.49 5.90 8.09
C ILE A 7 3.68 4.78 9.12
N LEU A 8 4.93 4.51 9.50
CA LEU A 8 5.26 3.41 10.41
C LEU A 8 4.65 3.63 11.79
N ASP A 9 4.72 4.85 12.33
CA ASP A 9 4.14 5.20 13.63
C ASP A 9 2.61 5.04 13.62
N PHE A 10 1.95 5.48 12.55
CA PHE A 10 0.51 5.29 12.39
C PHE A 10 0.14 3.80 12.34
N LEU A 11 0.84 2.99 11.53
CA LEU A 11 0.56 1.56 11.40
C LEU A 11 0.83 0.81 12.70
N LYS A 12 1.86 1.23 13.46
CA LYS A 12 2.14 0.70 14.80
C LYS A 12 0.95 0.87 15.73
N ASP A 13 0.48 2.11 15.86
CA ASP A 13 -0.60 2.42 16.79
C ASP A 13 -1.92 1.79 16.34
N LEU A 14 -2.17 1.74 15.02
CA LEU A 14 -3.33 1.07 14.44
C LEU A 14 -3.32 -0.44 14.74
N SER A 15 -2.15 -1.08 14.77
CA SER A 15 -2.05 -2.51 15.08
C SER A 15 -2.47 -2.84 16.51
N ILE A 16 -2.32 -1.90 17.44
CA ILE A 16 -2.66 -2.05 18.87
C ILE A 16 -4.11 -1.61 19.12
N ASN A 17 -4.60 -0.58 18.41
CA ASN A 17 -5.87 0.08 18.67
C ASN A 17 -6.89 -0.10 17.52
N ASN A 18 -6.96 -1.30 16.93
CA ASN A 18 -7.69 -1.57 15.68
C ASN A 18 -9.22 -1.56 15.83
N SER A 19 -9.81 -0.39 16.06
CA SER A 19 -11.25 -0.16 16.15
C SER A 19 -11.69 1.04 15.29
N LYS A 20 -12.98 1.10 14.96
CA LYS A 20 -13.54 2.19 14.16
C LYS A 20 -13.47 3.52 14.91
N GLU A 21 -13.74 3.49 16.20
CA GLU A 21 -13.72 4.65 17.11
C GLU A 21 -12.33 5.28 17.11
N TRP A 22 -11.29 4.46 17.32
CA TRP A 22 -9.91 4.94 17.32
C TRP A 22 -9.50 5.52 15.95
N MET A 23 -9.91 4.90 14.85
CA MET A 23 -9.64 5.42 13.50
C MET A 23 -10.34 6.76 13.26
N ASP A 24 -11.56 6.94 13.76
CA ASP A 24 -12.30 8.20 13.62
C ASP A 24 -11.60 9.33 14.41
N ASP A 25 -11.14 9.05 15.64
CA ASP A 25 -10.36 10.01 16.45
C ASP A 25 -8.99 10.32 15.83
N ASN A 26 -8.39 9.37 15.10
CA ASN A 26 -7.07 9.50 14.49
C ASN A 26 -7.14 9.75 12.97
N ARG A 27 -8.29 10.19 12.45
CA ARG A 27 -8.53 10.37 11.01
C ARG A 27 -7.49 11.26 10.32
N ASN A 28 -7.06 12.32 10.98
CA ASN A 28 -6.03 13.22 10.44
C ASN A 28 -4.67 12.52 10.28
N ARG A 29 -4.31 11.64 11.23
CA ARG A 29 -3.07 10.84 11.16
C ARG A 29 -3.14 9.83 10.02
N TYR A 30 -4.30 9.19 9.84
CA TYR A 30 -4.52 8.29 8.71
C TYR A 30 -4.39 9.02 7.37
N THR A 31 -5.04 10.18 7.21
CA THR A 31 -4.95 10.98 5.98
C THR A 31 -3.49 11.34 5.69
N PHE A 32 -2.76 11.86 6.68
CA PHE A 32 -1.34 12.17 6.52
C PHE A 32 -0.50 10.95 6.14
N ALA A 33 -0.67 9.82 6.82
CA ALA A 33 0.04 8.59 6.52
C ALA A 33 -0.29 8.05 5.11
N LYS A 34 -1.54 8.17 4.68
CA LYS A 34 -1.99 7.77 3.34
C LYS A 34 -1.36 8.67 2.26
N ASP A 35 -1.30 9.98 2.48
CA ASP A 35 -0.72 10.91 1.53
C ASP A 35 0.80 10.70 1.42
N ALA A 36 1.48 10.49 2.55
CA ALA A 36 2.88 10.08 2.59
C ALA A 36 3.13 8.76 1.84
N TRP A 37 2.20 7.79 1.95
CA TRP A 37 2.27 6.54 1.20
C TRP A 37 2.11 6.77 -0.31
N LEU A 38 1.17 7.61 -0.72
CA LEU A 38 0.96 7.97 -2.12
C LEU A 38 2.20 8.62 -2.74
N GLU A 39 2.86 9.53 -2.02
CA GLU A 39 4.13 10.14 -2.46
C GLU A 39 5.22 9.09 -2.67
N LEU A 40 5.34 8.12 -1.75
CA LEU A 40 6.31 7.05 -1.86
C LEU A 40 6.02 6.14 -3.08
N VAL A 41 4.75 5.80 -3.32
CA VAL A 41 4.34 5.05 -4.51
C VAL A 41 4.66 5.84 -5.79
N GLN A 42 4.43 7.15 -5.82
CA GLN A 42 4.82 8.00 -6.95
C GLN A 42 6.32 7.95 -7.19
N GLN A 43 7.15 8.04 -6.15
CA GLN A 43 8.60 7.93 -6.30
C GLN A 43 9.02 6.58 -6.87
N ILE A 44 8.42 5.48 -6.39
CA ILE A 44 8.68 4.12 -6.90
C ILE A 44 8.29 4.01 -8.37
N LEU A 45 7.10 4.49 -8.76
CA LEU A 45 6.66 4.48 -10.16
C LEU A 45 7.60 5.30 -11.04
N THR A 46 8.00 6.50 -10.61
CA THR A 46 8.98 7.33 -11.35
C THR A 46 10.32 6.62 -11.53
N MET A 47 10.80 5.90 -10.51
CA MET A 47 12.02 5.10 -10.62
C MET A 47 11.87 3.93 -11.61
N LEU A 48 10.72 3.25 -11.60
CA LEU A 48 10.43 2.15 -12.51
C LEU A 48 10.26 2.63 -13.96
N SER A 49 9.63 3.79 -14.19
CA SER A 49 9.50 4.40 -15.52
C SER A 49 10.84 4.74 -16.18
N LYS A 50 11.89 5.01 -15.40
CA LYS A 50 13.24 5.18 -15.96
C LYS A 50 13.79 3.89 -16.59
N ARG A 51 13.28 2.72 -16.18
CA ARG A 51 13.70 1.41 -16.68
C ARG A 51 12.81 0.91 -17.82
N ASP A 52 11.49 1.05 -17.67
CA ASP A 52 10.51 0.71 -18.70
C ASP A 52 9.42 1.80 -18.77
N ASN A 53 9.70 2.80 -19.59
CA ASN A 53 8.85 3.98 -19.72
C ASN A 53 7.49 3.65 -20.35
N SER A 54 7.47 2.72 -21.32
CA SER A 54 6.26 2.31 -22.04
C SER A 54 5.22 1.62 -21.14
N TYR A 55 5.69 0.89 -20.14
CA TYR A 55 4.82 0.18 -19.22
C TYR A 55 4.42 1.04 -18.02
N PHE A 56 5.39 1.58 -17.27
CA PHE A 56 5.12 2.16 -15.94
C PHE A 56 4.44 3.54 -15.96
N ASN A 57 4.54 4.31 -17.05
CA ASN A 57 3.86 5.61 -17.15
C ASN A 57 2.34 5.53 -17.27
N ASN A 58 1.79 4.34 -17.55
CA ASN A 58 0.34 4.17 -17.68
C ASN A 58 -0.36 4.08 -16.31
N PHE A 59 0.40 4.02 -15.22
CA PHE A 59 -0.13 3.81 -13.88
C PHE A 59 -0.20 5.10 -13.07
N ILE A 60 -1.38 5.40 -12.54
CA ILE A 60 -1.61 6.50 -11.61
C ILE A 60 -1.44 5.95 -10.18
N PRO A 61 -0.60 6.56 -9.30
CA PRO A 61 -0.34 6.04 -7.96
C PRO A 61 -1.60 5.73 -7.14
N LYS A 62 -2.61 6.60 -7.28
CA LYS A 62 -3.90 6.53 -6.59
C LYS A 62 -4.67 5.25 -6.90
N ASP A 63 -4.55 4.78 -8.13
CA ASP A 63 -5.24 3.59 -8.64
C ASP A 63 -4.45 2.32 -8.30
N CYS A 64 -3.18 2.46 -7.93
CA CYS A 64 -2.30 1.35 -7.56
C CYS A 64 -2.40 1.00 -6.07
N ILE A 65 -2.83 1.92 -5.20
CA ILE A 65 -2.93 1.65 -3.76
C ILE A 65 -4.22 0.93 -3.39
N SER A 66 -4.14 0.01 -2.42
CA SER A 66 -5.34 -0.67 -1.91
C SER A 66 -5.95 0.07 -0.72
N ARG A 67 -7.24 -0.20 -0.47
CA ARG A 67 -7.90 0.27 0.76
C ARG A 67 -7.29 -0.39 2.00
N ILE A 68 -7.28 0.38 3.10
CA ILE A 68 -6.81 -0.08 4.42
C ILE A 68 -7.81 -1.02 5.11
N THR A 69 -9.10 -0.99 4.77
CA THR A 69 -10.11 -1.84 5.40
C THR A 69 -10.01 -3.31 4.93
N ASN A 70 -10.13 -4.25 5.87
CA ASN A 70 -10.23 -5.67 5.53
C ASN A 70 -11.61 -6.02 4.96
N ASN A 71 -11.64 -6.98 4.05
CA ASN A 71 -12.90 -7.61 3.66
C ASN A 71 -13.28 -8.66 4.70
N ARG A 72 -14.26 -8.34 5.54
CA ARG A 72 -14.71 -9.22 6.64
C ARG A 72 -15.92 -10.07 6.28
N MET A 73 -16.50 -9.93 5.07
CA MET A 73 -17.71 -10.69 4.68
C MET A 73 -17.51 -12.21 4.75
N TYR A 74 -16.32 -12.68 4.34
CA TYR A 74 -15.98 -14.10 4.33
C TYR A 74 -14.97 -14.50 5.41
N ASN A 75 -14.42 -13.52 6.14
CA ASN A 75 -13.39 -13.71 7.17
C ASN A 75 -13.67 -12.78 8.37
N PRO A 76 -14.69 -13.07 9.19
CA PRO A 76 -15.16 -12.14 10.23
C PRO A 76 -14.14 -11.89 11.34
N ASN A 77 -13.22 -12.84 11.55
CA ASN A 77 -12.17 -12.77 12.58
C ASN A 77 -11.01 -11.83 12.19
N LEU A 78 -10.97 -11.31 10.96
CA LEU A 78 -9.96 -10.32 10.58
C LEU A 78 -10.19 -9.00 11.33
N PRO A 79 -9.10 -8.28 11.67
CA PRO A 79 -9.22 -6.93 12.23
C PRO A 79 -9.94 -6.00 11.25
N VAL A 80 -10.54 -4.92 11.76
CA VAL A 80 -11.31 -3.96 10.93
C VAL A 80 -10.42 -3.35 9.85
N TYR A 81 -9.20 -2.99 10.22
CA TYR A 81 -8.19 -2.39 9.36
C TYR A 81 -6.96 -3.28 9.23
N LYS A 82 -6.28 -3.19 8.09
CA LYS A 82 -4.94 -3.72 7.87
C LYS A 82 -3.93 -2.86 8.63
N ASP A 83 -2.94 -3.49 9.24
CA ASP A 83 -1.79 -2.86 9.88
C ASP A 83 -0.62 -2.64 8.89
N PHE A 84 -0.94 -2.59 7.59
CA PHE A 84 0.00 -2.38 6.51
C PHE A 84 -0.65 -1.65 5.33
N PHE A 85 0.16 -0.94 4.56
CA PHE A 85 -0.23 -0.39 3.27
C PHE A 85 0.25 -1.29 2.13
N THR A 86 -0.54 -1.37 1.07
CA THR A 86 -0.18 -2.07 -0.15
C THR A 86 -0.36 -1.20 -1.36
N PHE A 87 0.51 -1.40 -2.35
CA PHE A 87 0.24 -0.98 -3.72
C PHE A 87 0.52 -2.13 -4.66
N SER A 88 -0.20 -2.17 -5.77
CA SER A 88 -0.02 -3.18 -6.82
C SER A 88 -0.16 -2.55 -8.18
N ILE A 89 0.66 -3.01 -9.11
CA ILE A 89 0.64 -2.63 -10.51
C ILE A 89 -0.08 -3.77 -11.23
N MET A 90 -1.28 -3.50 -11.73
CA MET A 90 -2.12 -4.48 -12.42
C MET A 90 -2.61 -3.84 -13.72
N ASP A 91 -2.30 -4.47 -14.85
CA ASP A 91 -3.03 -4.15 -16.08
C ASP A 91 -4.42 -4.78 -15.98
N LYS A 92 -5.47 -3.99 -16.25
CA LYS A 92 -6.86 -4.46 -16.25
C LYS A 92 -7.07 -5.67 -17.17
N LYS A 93 -6.19 -5.86 -18.17
CA LYS A 93 -6.24 -6.97 -19.12
C LYS A 93 -5.66 -8.28 -18.60
N ASP A 94 -4.71 -8.24 -17.66
CA ASP A 94 -3.93 -9.43 -17.28
C ASP A 94 -4.53 -10.21 -16.09
N GLY A 95 -5.56 -9.67 -15.43
CA GLY A 95 -6.29 -10.36 -14.34
C GLY A 95 -5.51 -10.58 -13.04
N PHE A 96 -4.19 -10.39 -13.04
CA PHE A 96 -3.29 -10.57 -11.91
C PHE A 96 -2.29 -9.41 -11.80
N PRO A 97 -1.84 -9.05 -10.58
CA PRO A 97 -0.88 -7.96 -10.41
C PRO A 97 0.53 -8.40 -10.84
N HIS A 98 1.20 -7.55 -11.62
CA HIS A 98 2.58 -7.73 -12.10
C HIS A 98 3.63 -7.40 -11.05
N CYS A 99 3.27 -6.55 -10.09
CA CYS A 99 4.11 -6.21 -8.94
C CYS A 99 3.21 -5.84 -7.76
N THR A 100 3.51 -6.35 -6.57
CA THR A 100 2.84 -5.97 -5.32
C THR A 100 3.87 -5.60 -4.27
N PHE A 101 3.67 -4.45 -3.64
CA PHE A 101 4.54 -3.97 -2.57
C PHE A 101 3.71 -3.79 -1.31
N LEU A 102 4.32 -4.14 -0.17
CA LEU A 102 3.71 -4.04 1.14
C LEU A 102 4.66 -3.30 2.09
N LEU A 103 4.09 -2.35 2.83
CA LEU A 103 4.76 -1.62 3.90
C LEU A 103 4.01 -1.88 5.22
N ALA A 104 4.66 -2.56 6.15
CA ALA A 104 4.14 -2.88 7.48
C ALA A 104 5.12 -2.43 8.56
N GLU A 105 4.64 -2.16 9.77
CA GLU A 105 5.53 -1.82 10.90
C GLU A 105 6.43 -2.98 11.31
N LYS A 106 5.86 -4.18 11.43
CA LYS A 106 6.56 -5.42 11.83
C LYS A 106 7.69 -5.81 10.86
N ILE A 107 7.66 -5.27 9.64
CA ILE A 107 8.66 -5.46 8.61
C ILE A 107 9.22 -4.06 8.31
N ARG A 108 10.23 -3.61 9.06
CA ARG A 108 10.91 -2.31 8.83
C ARG A 108 11.49 -2.14 7.41
N LEU A 109 11.52 -3.21 6.63
CA LEU A 109 11.88 -3.25 5.22
C LEU A 109 10.62 -3.05 4.37
N LEU A 110 10.69 -2.20 3.35
CA LEU A 110 9.74 -2.28 2.24
C LEU A 110 9.90 -3.70 1.67
N ALA A 111 8.96 -4.59 1.97
CA ALA A 111 9.00 -5.93 1.41
C ALA A 111 8.53 -5.80 -0.03
N VAL A 112 9.50 -5.70 -0.92
CA VAL A 112 9.31 -5.84 -2.35
C VAL A 112 9.06 -7.31 -2.62
N VAL A 113 7.82 -7.77 -2.49
CA VAL A 113 7.43 -9.06 -3.05
C VAL A 113 7.19 -8.83 -4.54
N ILE A 114 8.28 -8.74 -5.29
CA ILE A 114 8.26 -8.82 -6.74
C ILE A 114 7.73 -10.21 -7.11
N ILE A 115 6.42 -10.34 -7.27
CA ILE A 115 5.85 -11.39 -8.11
C ILE A 115 5.88 -10.85 -9.53
N ILE A 116 7.09 -10.72 -10.10
CA ILE A 116 7.20 -10.61 -11.56
C ILE A 116 6.85 -12.01 -12.07
N GLN A 117 5.56 -12.24 -12.33
CA GLN A 117 5.23 -13.16 -13.41
C GLN A 117 5.44 -12.36 -14.69
N THR A 118 6.68 -12.35 -15.19
CA THR A 118 6.87 -12.10 -16.62
C THR A 118 5.96 -13.11 -17.31
N LYS A 119 5.01 -12.65 -18.13
CA LYS A 119 4.40 -13.48 -19.16
C LYS A 119 5.57 -14.26 -19.78
N LYS A 120 5.64 -15.57 -19.51
CA LYS A 120 6.53 -16.44 -20.27
C LYS A 120 6.12 -16.27 -21.75
N PRO A 121 7.08 -16.27 -22.68
CA PRO A 121 6.83 -16.00 -24.09
C PRO A 121 5.72 -16.88 -24.67
#